data_AF-A0A1H3K030-F1
#
_entry.id   AF-A0A1H3K030-F1
#
_cell.length_a   1.000
_cell.length_b   1.000
_cell.length_c   1.000
_cell.angle_alpha   90.00
_cell.angle_beta   90.00
_cell.angle_gamma   90.00
#
_symmetry.space_group_name_H-M   'P 1'
#
loop_
_entity.id
_entity.type
_entity.pdbx_description
1 polymer ?
#
loop_
_entity_poly.entity_id
_entity_poly.type
_entity_poly.pdbx_seq_one_letter_code
_entity_poly.pdbx_strand_id
1 'polypeptide(L)'
;MIDAIPETLVLGYSRGYADRLAHEFSDPADWRGRRVHILGGSPPKQLNAIRQLTRPTLTDEPPADIVGVDWNGLHRGAQFGEFWTADGWDDSGRDADHVTVRKTVRHSLARVREFWRAHGIWPETTPQNEGLNVEYEGPSPADLEDAACTECGTNVWRTRRGPYVAEYDIGAICGYCSYGCYFSHRHRNNLEEIAGEQSVYLPPA
;
A
#
# COMPACT_ATOMS: atom_id res chain seq x y z
N MET A 1 15.18 -19.06 15.77
CA MET A 1 15.22 -18.41 17.09
C MET A 1 15.53 -16.94 16.84
N ILE A 2 14.62 -16.03 17.19
CA ILE A 2 14.78 -14.58 16.93
C ILE A 2 16.02 -14.02 17.64
N ASP A 3 16.44 -14.62 18.75
CA ASP A 3 17.63 -14.24 19.54
C ASP A 3 18.96 -14.41 18.81
N ALA A 4 19.00 -15.22 17.74
CA ALA A 4 20.19 -15.36 16.91
C ALA A 4 20.40 -14.18 15.95
N ILE A 5 19.41 -13.30 15.81
CA ILE A 5 19.43 -12.14 14.91
C ILE A 5 19.98 -10.93 15.67
N PRO A 6 21.01 -10.23 15.15
CA PRO A 6 21.54 -9.02 15.79
C PRO A 6 20.45 -7.99 16.15
N GLU A 7 20.60 -7.36 17.32
CA GLU A 7 19.65 -6.35 17.82
C GLU A 7 19.63 -5.07 16.96
N THR A 8 20.65 -4.85 16.15
CA THR A 8 20.75 -3.70 15.24
C THR A 8 19.79 -3.80 14.04
N LEU A 9 19.28 -5.00 13.74
CA LEU A 9 18.37 -5.22 12.62
C LEU A 9 16.92 -4.94 13.01
N VAL A 10 16.20 -4.29 12.09
CA VAL A 10 14.75 -4.12 12.17
C VAL A 10 14.08 -5.39 11.66
N LEU A 11 13.20 -5.98 12.47
CA LEU A 11 12.49 -7.20 12.13
C LEU A 11 11.11 -6.88 11.52
N GLY A 12 10.73 -7.64 10.50
CA GLY A 12 9.42 -7.53 9.88
C GLY A 12 8.36 -8.36 10.61
N TYR A 13 7.40 -7.70 11.25
CA TYR A 13 6.25 -8.37 11.87
C TYR A 13 5.11 -8.46 10.85
N SER A 14 4.82 -9.67 10.39
CA SER A 14 3.81 -9.90 9.35
C SER A 14 2.39 -9.60 9.86
N ARG A 15 1.70 -8.65 9.21
CA ARG A 15 0.29 -8.34 9.46
C ARG A 15 -0.51 -8.28 8.16
N GLY A 16 -0.44 -9.36 7.40
CA GLY A 16 -1.16 -9.50 6.12
C GLY A 16 -2.69 -9.63 6.23
N TYR A 17 -3.31 -10.02 5.11
CA TYR A 17 -4.77 -10.17 5.02
C TYR A 17 -5.32 -11.22 6.00
N ALA A 18 -4.59 -12.33 6.18
CA ALA A 18 -4.98 -13.42 7.07
C ALA A 18 -4.96 -13.01 8.55
N ASP A 19 -5.98 -13.44 9.30
CA ASP A 19 -6.04 -13.27 10.75
C ASP A 19 -5.23 -14.33 11.51
N ARG A 20 -4.82 -15.40 10.82
CA ARG A 20 -3.90 -16.40 11.36
C ARG A 20 -2.48 -15.87 11.33
N LEU A 21 -1.89 -15.71 12.51
CA LEU A 21 -0.48 -15.44 12.68
C LEU A 21 0.29 -16.76 12.70
N ALA A 22 1.56 -16.71 12.28
CA ALA A 22 2.49 -17.84 12.27
C ALA A 22 3.01 -18.18 13.69
N HIS A 23 2.08 -18.43 14.62
CA HIS A 23 2.35 -18.74 16.03
C HIS A 23 3.19 -20.02 16.22
N GLU A 24 3.24 -20.89 15.21
CA GLU A 24 4.13 -22.06 15.18
C GLU A 24 5.62 -21.67 15.05
N PHE A 25 5.92 -20.41 14.68
CA PHE A 25 7.29 -19.92 14.45
C PHE A 25 7.73 -18.82 15.42
N SER A 26 6.79 -18.02 15.95
CA SER A 26 7.09 -16.99 16.95
C SER A 26 5.88 -16.61 17.81
N ASP A 27 6.10 -16.41 19.11
CA ASP A 27 5.17 -15.79 20.04
C ASP A 27 5.40 -14.27 20.10
N PRO A 28 4.38 -13.42 20.36
CA PRO A 28 4.58 -12.00 20.68
C PRO A 28 5.70 -11.68 21.67
N ALA A 29 5.97 -12.56 22.65
CA ALA A 29 7.07 -12.41 23.60
C ALA A 29 8.45 -12.37 22.91
N ASP A 30 8.64 -13.09 21.81
CA ASP A 30 9.91 -13.15 21.08
C ASP A 30 10.31 -11.79 20.46
N TRP A 31 9.36 -10.87 20.33
CA TRP A 31 9.54 -9.56 19.70
C TRP A 31 9.84 -8.45 20.72
N ARG A 32 9.82 -8.76 22.01
CA ARG A 32 10.02 -7.80 23.10
C ARG A 32 11.46 -7.28 23.10
N GLY A 33 11.63 -5.98 23.34
CA GLY A 33 12.93 -5.30 23.24
C GLY A 33 13.52 -5.22 21.82
N ARG A 34 12.84 -5.75 20.79
CA ARG A 34 13.31 -5.71 19.40
C ARG A 34 12.78 -4.49 18.66
N ARG A 35 13.52 -4.06 17.64
CA ARG A 35 13.07 -3.06 16.66
C ARG A 35 12.21 -3.73 15.61
N VAL A 36 10.98 -3.26 15.43
CA VAL A 36 9.95 -3.94 14.63
C VAL A 36 9.29 -2.99 13.64
N HIS A 37 9.18 -3.44 12.39
CA HIS A 37 8.36 -2.82 11.36
C HIS A 37 7.16 -3.71 11.04
N ILE A 38 5.94 -3.16 11.07
CA ILE A 38 4.72 -3.93 10.83
C ILE A 38 4.44 -3.95 9.32
N LEU A 39 4.45 -5.16 8.74
CA LEU A 39 4.29 -5.39 7.31
C LEU A 39 2.82 -5.63 6.97
N GLY A 40 2.16 -4.62 6.40
CA GLY A 40 0.77 -4.67 5.97
C GLY A 40 -0.29 -4.39 7.05
N GLY A 41 -1.53 -4.73 6.70
CA GLY A 41 -2.69 -4.62 7.58
C GLY A 41 -3.35 -3.25 7.52
N SER A 42 -4.67 -3.21 7.68
CA SER A 42 -5.38 -1.94 7.83
C SER A 42 -5.00 -1.26 9.17
N PRO A 43 -5.22 0.05 9.33
CA PRO A 43 -4.88 0.77 10.57
C PRO A 43 -5.42 0.12 11.86
N PRO A 44 -6.65 -0.44 11.91
CA PRO A 44 -7.12 -1.18 13.08
C PRO A 44 -6.33 -2.47 13.36
N LYS A 45 -5.93 -3.20 12.32
CA LYS A 45 -5.08 -4.40 12.45
C LYS A 45 -3.69 -4.04 12.95
N GLN A 46 -3.12 -2.95 12.43
CA GLN A 46 -1.83 -2.41 12.88
C GLN A 46 -1.91 -1.96 14.34
N LEU A 47 -2.97 -1.24 14.73
CA LEU A 47 -3.20 -0.82 16.12
C LEU A 47 -3.27 -2.02 17.08
N ASN A 48 -3.93 -3.10 16.69
CA ASN A 48 -3.97 -4.32 17.49
C ASN A 48 -2.56 -4.92 17.65
N ALA A 49 -1.80 -5.05 16.56
CA ALA A 49 -0.43 -5.53 16.61
C ALA A 49 0.47 -4.65 17.50
N ILE A 50 0.39 -3.32 17.37
CA ILE A 50 1.11 -2.37 18.24
C ILE A 50 0.75 -2.64 19.70
N ARG A 51 -0.53 -2.68 20.06
CA ARG A 51 -0.97 -2.95 21.43
C ARG A 51 -0.48 -4.31 21.95
N GLN A 52 -0.52 -5.34 21.12
CA GLN A 52 -0.05 -6.67 21.49
C GLN A 52 1.45 -6.69 21.82
N LEU A 53 2.24 -5.98 21.01
CA LEU A 53 3.71 -5.95 21.11
C LEU A 53 4.23 -4.96 22.15
N THR A 54 3.45 -3.95 22.52
CA THR A 54 3.90 -2.88 23.43
C THR A 54 3.20 -2.84 24.79
N ARG A 55 2.07 -3.54 24.98
CA ARG A 55 1.40 -3.57 26.29
C ARG A 55 2.31 -4.11 27.40
N PRO A 56 2.16 -3.67 28.66
CA PRO A 56 2.85 -4.29 29.79
C PRO A 56 2.55 -5.79 29.91
N THR A 57 3.53 -6.57 30.37
CA THR A 57 3.39 -8.00 30.64
C THR A 57 3.62 -8.29 32.13
N LEU A 58 3.19 -9.46 32.61
CA LEU A 58 3.43 -9.90 34.00
C LEU A 58 4.92 -10.14 34.29
N THR A 59 5.72 -10.35 33.24
CA THR A 59 7.17 -10.57 33.28
C THR A 59 7.99 -9.28 33.27
N ASP A 60 7.34 -8.12 33.17
CA ASP A 60 7.98 -6.80 33.08
C ASP A 60 9.00 -6.68 31.92
N GLU A 61 8.80 -7.48 30.87
CA GLU A 61 9.64 -7.44 29.68
C GLU A 61 9.43 -6.12 28.92
N PRO A 62 10.51 -5.52 28.38
CA PRO A 62 10.40 -4.26 27.66
C PRO A 62 9.48 -4.39 26.44
N PRO A 63 8.71 -3.35 26.08
CA PRO A 63 7.92 -3.36 24.87
C PRO A 63 8.80 -3.50 23.62
N ALA A 64 8.22 -3.97 22.52
CA ALA A 64 8.87 -3.84 21.21
C ALA A 64 9.01 -2.36 20.81
N ASP A 65 10.12 -2.00 20.16
CA ASP A 65 10.35 -0.68 19.57
C ASP A 65 9.75 -0.66 18.16
N ILE A 66 8.53 -0.12 18.02
CA ILE A 66 7.84 -0.04 16.73
C ILE A 66 8.41 1.14 15.92
N VAL A 67 9.20 0.83 14.89
CA VAL A 67 9.90 1.85 14.09
C VAL A 67 9.16 2.26 12.83
N GLY A 68 8.16 1.51 12.40
CA GLY A 68 7.40 1.80 11.18
C GLY A 68 6.29 0.80 10.88
N VAL A 69 5.43 1.18 9.93
CA VAL A 69 4.39 0.32 9.37
C VAL A 69 4.23 0.61 7.87
N ASP A 70 3.75 -0.36 7.10
CA ASP A 70 3.34 -0.16 5.71
C ASP A 70 2.00 -0.81 5.40
N TRP A 71 1.34 -0.34 4.33
CA TRP A 71 0.15 -1.00 3.78
C TRP A 71 -0.17 -0.53 2.36
N ASN A 72 -0.10 -1.46 1.40
CA ASN A 72 -0.41 -1.19 -0.01
C ASN A 72 -1.92 -1.03 -0.31
N GLY A 73 -2.80 -1.24 0.68
CA GLY A 73 -4.25 -1.24 0.48
C GLY A 73 -4.79 0.09 -0.03
N LEU A 74 -4.20 1.22 0.39
CA LEU A 74 -4.64 2.56 -0.01
C LEU A 74 -4.54 2.78 -1.52
N HIS A 75 -3.41 2.37 -2.10
CA HIS A 75 -3.22 2.43 -3.55
C HIS A 75 -4.20 1.53 -4.29
N ARG A 76 -4.41 0.30 -3.78
CA ARG A 76 -5.38 -0.64 -4.34
C ARG A 76 -6.80 -0.09 -4.32
N GLY A 77 -7.28 0.45 -3.19
CA GLY A 77 -8.62 1.04 -3.08
C GLY A 77 -8.79 2.23 -4.03
N ALA A 78 -7.77 3.09 -4.11
CA ALA A 78 -7.79 4.26 -4.99
C ALA A 78 -7.96 3.93 -6.47
N GLN A 79 -7.45 2.78 -6.95
CA GLN A 79 -7.70 2.29 -8.31
C GLN A 79 -9.18 2.02 -8.61
N PHE A 80 -10.00 1.80 -7.56
CA PHE A 80 -11.44 1.61 -7.65
C PHE A 80 -12.24 2.87 -7.30
N GLY A 81 -11.59 4.01 -7.05
CA GLY A 81 -12.26 5.21 -6.53
C GLY A 81 -12.64 5.10 -5.06
N GLU A 82 -12.10 4.13 -4.33
CA GLU A 82 -12.35 3.95 -2.90
C GLU A 82 -11.24 4.61 -2.09
N PHE A 83 -11.61 5.16 -0.93
CA PHE A 83 -10.64 5.65 0.05
C PHE A 83 -10.89 5.04 1.42
N TRP A 84 -9.84 4.99 2.22
CA TRP A 84 -9.93 4.43 3.56
C TRP A 84 -10.45 5.46 4.57
N THR A 85 -11.33 5.02 5.46
CA THR A 85 -11.81 5.74 6.64
C THR A 85 -11.73 4.86 7.89
N ALA A 86 -11.85 5.46 9.08
CA ALA A 86 -11.87 4.71 10.34
C ALA A 86 -13.00 3.65 10.41
N ASP A 87 -14.10 3.89 9.71
CA ASP A 87 -15.28 3.01 9.66
C ASP A 87 -15.20 1.98 8.52
N GLY A 88 -14.18 2.06 7.66
CA GLY A 88 -13.97 1.13 6.55
C GLY A 88 -13.65 1.82 5.21
N TRP A 89 -13.79 1.05 4.14
CA TRP A 89 -13.68 1.57 2.79
C TRP A 89 -14.93 2.39 2.44
N ASP A 90 -14.70 3.61 1.97
CA ASP A 90 -15.72 4.49 1.43
C ASP A 90 -15.56 4.53 -0.08
N ASP A 91 -16.67 4.32 -0.79
CA ASP A 91 -16.72 4.22 -2.23
C ASP A 91 -17.36 5.44 -2.91
N SER A 92 -17.72 6.48 -2.16
CA SER A 92 -18.29 7.73 -2.70
C SER A 92 -17.35 8.45 -3.66
N GLY A 93 -16.05 8.15 -3.60
CA GLY A 93 -15.07 8.62 -4.60
C GLY A 93 -15.28 8.02 -6.00
N ARG A 94 -16.10 6.95 -6.15
CA ARG A 94 -16.45 6.33 -7.43
C ARG A 94 -17.29 7.24 -8.32
N ASP A 95 -18.10 8.10 -7.70
CA ASP A 95 -19.06 8.99 -8.35
C ASP A 95 -18.50 10.41 -8.57
N ALA A 96 -17.29 10.69 -8.07
CA ALA A 96 -16.64 11.98 -8.21
C ALA A 96 -15.81 12.02 -9.51
N ASP A 97 -16.37 12.61 -10.56
CA ASP A 97 -15.82 12.70 -11.94
C ASP A 97 -14.38 13.29 -12.07
N HIS A 98 -13.74 13.73 -10.98
CA HIS A 98 -12.51 14.52 -10.97
C HIS A 98 -11.46 14.07 -9.93
N VAL A 99 -11.65 12.93 -9.28
CA VAL A 99 -10.71 12.42 -8.25
C VAL A 99 -9.73 11.43 -8.88
N THR A 100 -8.45 11.80 -8.92
CA THR A 100 -7.37 10.93 -9.42
C THR A 100 -6.94 9.93 -8.34
N VAL A 101 -6.36 8.79 -8.74
CA VAL A 101 -5.76 7.80 -7.82
C VAL A 101 -4.86 8.48 -6.78
N ARG A 102 -4.00 9.41 -7.21
CA ARG A 102 -3.12 10.17 -6.30
C ARG A 102 -3.91 10.99 -5.27
N LYS A 103 -4.98 11.68 -5.68
CA LYS A 103 -5.85 12.44 -4.75
C LYS A 103 -6.53 11.50 -3.76
N THR A 104 -7.03 10.35 -4.21
CA THR A 104 -7.67 9.35 -3.36
C THR A 104 -6.71 8.71 -2.37
N VAL A 105 -5.47 8.41 -2.79
CA VAL A 105 -4.40 7.93 -1.89
C VAL A 105 -4.04 8.99 -0.85
N ARG A 106 -3.82 10.24 -1.25
CA ARG A 106 -3.53 11.34 -0.32
C ARG A 106 -4.66 11.54 0.68
N HIS A 107 -5.92 11.46 0.22
CA HIS A 107 -7.08 11.53 1.09
C HIS A 107 -7.07 10.39 2.11
N SER A 108 -6.85 9.15 1.67
CA SER A 108 -6.78 7.99 2.55
C SER A 108 -5.64 8.11 3.57
N LEU A 109 -4.45 8.55 3.15
CA LEU A 109 -3.30 8.77 4.04
C LEU A 109 -3.60 9.84 5.11
N ALA A 110 -4.34 10.90 4.75
CA ALA A 110 -4.77 11.89 5.73
C ALA A 110 -5.72 11.28 6.78
N ARG A 111 -6.65 10.42 6.36
CA ARG A 111 -7.53 9.68 7.28
C ARG A 111 -6.77 8.69 8.15
N VAL A 112 -5.77 7.98 7.61
CA VAL A 112 -4.88 7.11 8.40
C VAL A 112 -4.13 7.92 9.46
N ARG A 113 -3.60 9.09 9.08
CA ARG A 113 -2.94 10.00 10.02
C ARG A 113 -3.88 10.45 11.14
N GLU A 114 -5.10 10.86 10.81
CA GLU A 114 -6.12 11.22 11.81
C GLU A 114 -6.43 10.06 12.75
N PHE A 115 -6.58 8.86 12.20
CA PHE A 115 -6.81 7.65 13.00
C PHE A 115 -5.66 7.38 13.98
N TRP A 116 -4.40 7.42 13.57
CA TRP A 116 -3.28 7.20 14.51
C TRP A 116 -3.13 8.34 15.51
N ARG A 117 -3.44 9.59 15.15
CA ARG A 117 -3.47 10.72 16.08
C ARG A 117 -4.51 10.51 17.18
N ALA A 118 -5.73 10.10 16.80
CA ALA A 118 -6.81 9.81 17.75
C ALA A 118 -6.46 8.68 18.72
N HIS A 119 -5.52 7.80 18.34
CA HIS A 119 -5.04 6.70 19.17
C HIS A 119 -3.69 6.97 19.85
N GLY A 120 -3.15 8.19 19.75
CA GLY A 120 -1.88 8.57 20.40
C GLY A 120 -0.64 7.88 19.85
N ILE A 121 -0.68 7.38 18.61
CA ILE A 121 0.43 6.66 17.96
C ILE A 121 1.21 7.58 17.01
N TRP A 122 0.52 8.55 16.38
CA TRP A 122 1.16 9.41 15.39
C TRP A 122 2.24 10.30 16.04
N PRO A 123 3.47 10.35 15.49
CA PRO A 123 4.54 11.17 16.06
C PRO A 123 4.22 12.66 16.10
N GLU A 124 4.69 13.35 17.14
CA GLU A 124 4.50 14.81 17.28
C GLU A 124 5.25 15.60 16.20
N THR A 125 6.39 15.07 15.72
CA THR A 125 7.22 15.69 14.67
C THR A 125 7.18 14.87 13.38
N THR A 126 7.13 15.56 12.23
CA THR A 126 7.25 14.92 10.90
C THR A 126 8.69 15.11 10.42
N PRO A 127 9.48 14.05 10.19
CA PRO A 127 10.92 14.16 9.92
C PRO A 127 11.31 14.97 8.67
N GLN A 128 10.43 15.11 7.68
CA GLN A 128 10.63 15.98 6.52
C GLN A 128 9.30 16.55 6.02
N ASN A 129 9.23 17.87 5.89
CA ASN A 129 8.21 18.56 5.11
C ASN A 129 8.79 18.82 3.72
N GLU A 130 9.10 17.77 2.97
CA GLU A 130 9.53 17.96 1.58
C GLU A 130 8.29 18.28 0.74
N GLY A 131 8.21 19.54 0.33
CA GLY A 131 7.25 20.04 -0.63
C GLY A 131 7.43 19.37 -1.99
N LEU A 132 7.08 18.10 -2.08
CA LEU A 132 6.90 17.39 -3.34
C LEU A 132 5.65 17.95 -4.02
N ASN A 133 5.81 19.11 -4.66
CA ASN A 133 4.91 19.64 -5.68
C ASN A 133 5.03 18.81 -6.96
N VAL A 134 4.83 17.49 -6.85
CA VAL A 134 4.63 16.61 -8.00
C VAL A 134 3.12 16.50 -8.20
N GLU A 135 2.58 17.32 -9.10
CA GLU A 135 1.22 17.14 -9.62
C GLU A 135 1.22 15.92 -10.58
N TYR A 136 0.11 15.19 -10.60
CA TYR A 136 -0.05 14.02 -11.49
C TYR A 136 -0.89 14.48 -12.66
N GLU A 137 -0.37 14.38 -13.87
CA GLU A 137 -1.10 14.80 -15.06
C GLU A 137 -2.00 13.69 -15.62
N GLY A 138 -1.97 12.49 -15.02
CA GLY A 138 -2.66 11.33 -15.58
C GLY A 138 -1.95 10.78 -16.82
N PRO A 139 -2.38 9.60 -17.33
CA PRO A 139 -1.92 9.15 -18.63
C PRO A 139 -2.43 10.11 -19.70
N SER A 140 -1.54 10.47 -20.60
CA SER A 140 -1.71 11.31 -21.76
C SER A 140 -1.67 10.48 -23.04
N PRO A 141 -2.14 11.00 -24.18
CA PRO A 141 -2.01 10.32 -25.47
C PRO A 141 -0.57 9.97 -25.85
N ALA A 142 0.45 10.59 -25.24
CA ALA A 142 1.85 10.25 -25.47
C ALA A 142 2.30 8.98 -24.73
N ASP A 143 1.55 8.54 -23.71
CA ASP A 143 1.87 7.36 -22.89
C ASP A 143 1.39 6.04 -23.53
N LEU A 144 0.65 6.11 -24.64
CA LEU A 144 0.14 4.94 -25.36
C LEU A 144 0.41 5.06 -26.86
N GLU A 145 0.90 3.98 -27.46
CA GLU A 145 1.08 3.89 -28.91
C GLU A 145 -0.25 3.91 -29.67
N ASP A 146 -1.32 3.37 -29.06
CA ASP A 146 -2.66 3.32 -29.63
C ASP A 146 -3.74 3.73 -28.60
N ALA A 147 -4.78 4.39 -29.10
CA ALA A 147 -6.00 4.68 -28.37
C ALA A 147 -6.90 3.44 -28.15
N ALA A 148 -6.63 2.31 -28.79
CA ALA A 148 -7.39 1.08 -28.64
C ALA A 148 -7.11 0.38 -27.30
N CYS A 149 -8.17 -0.06 -26.62
CA CYS A 149 -8.05 -0.96 -25.47
C CYS A 149 -7.42 -2.26 -25.94
N THR A 150 -6.32 -2.66 -25.31
CA THR A 150 -5.54 -3.86 -25.66
C THR A 150 -6.40 -5.13 -25.63
N GLU A 151 -7.40 -5.19 -24.74
CA GLU A 151 -8.27 -6.36 -24.60
C GLU A 151 -9.48 -6.36 -25.55
N CYS A 152 -10.16 -5.21 -25.72
CA CYS A 152 -11.47 -5.17 -26.38
C CYS A 152 -11.56 -4.21 -27.56
N GLY A 153 -10.46 -3.54 -27.94
CA GLY A 153 -10.37 -2.62 -29.08
C GLY A 153 -11.13 -1.31 -28.91
N THR A 154 -11.86 -1.11 -27.82
CA THR A 154 -12.61 0.14 -27.57
C THR A 154 -11.66 1.30 -27.33
N ASN A 155 -11.96 2.48 -27.85
CA ASN A 155 -11.14 3.67 -27.61
C ASN A 155 -11.09 4.02 -26.12
N VAL A 156 -9.91 3.96 -25.52
CA VAL A 156 -9.67 4.15 -24.08
C VAL A 156 -9.88 5.60 -23.63
N TRP A 157 -9.66 6.56 -24.53
CA TRP A 157 -9.83 7.99 -24.28
C TRP A 157 -11.28 8.45 -24.35
N ARG A 158 -12.18 7.63 -24.92
CA ARG A 158 -13.62 7.89 -24.90
C ARG A 158 -14.29 7.45 -23.61
N THR A 159 -13.55 6.79 -22.72
CA THR A 159 -14.05 6.45 -21.39
C THR A 159 -14.05 7.69 -20.50
N ARG A 160 -15.05 7.82 -19.61
CA ARG A 160 -15.14 8.94 -18.67
C ARG A 160 -13.91 9.07 -17.76
N ARG A 161 -13.19 7.97 -17.51
CA ARG A 161 -12.09 7.86 -16.53
C ARG A 161 -10.69 7.93 -17.14
N GLY A 162 -10.58 7.97 -18.48
CA GLY A 162 -9.31 7.78 -19.18
C GLY A 162 -8.82 6.32 -19.11
N PRO A 163 -7.72 5.99 -19.83
CA PRO A 163 -7.16 4.64 -19.83
C PRO A 163 -6.59 4.22 -18.48
N TYR A 164 -6.70 2.93 -18.19
CA TYR A 164 -5.70 2.26 -17.34
C TYR A 164 -4.47 2.00 -18.20
N VAL A 165 -3.30 2.44 -17.77
CA VAL A 165 -2.03 2.17 -18.46
C VAL A 165 -1.21 1.23 -17.58
N ALA A 166 -0.72 0.14 -18.16
CA ALA A 166 0.17 -0.79 -17.50
C ALA A 166 1.39 -1.04 -18.37
N GLU A 167 2.56 -1.06 -17.75
CA GLU A 167 3.83 -1.45 -18.38
C GLU A 167 4.22 -2.85 -17.88
N TYR A 168 4.52 -3.74 -18.80
CA TYR A 168 4.89 -5.13 -18.51
C TYR A 168 6.38 -5.38 -18.68
N ASP A 169 6.90 -6.39 -17.98
CA ASP A 169 8.31 -6.82 -17.97
C ASP A 169 8.92 -7.08 -19.35
N ILE A 170 8.07 -7.36 -20.33
CA ILE A 170 8.39 -7.46 -21.76
C ILE A 170 8.59 -6.09 -22.46
N GLY A 171 8.55 -4.98 -21.72
CA GLY A 171 8.65 -3.62 -22.25
C GLY A 171 7.39 -3.10 -22.95
N ALA A 172 6.28 -3.83 -22.86
CA ALA A 172 5.03 -3.45 -23.49
C ALA A 172 4.23 -2.48 -22.59
N ILE A 173 3.84 -1.33 -23.15
CA ILE A 173 2.94 -0.38 -22.48
C ILE A 173 1.55 -0.53 -23.11
N CYS A 174 0.57 -0.91 -22.29
CA CYS A 174 -0.77 -1.26 -22.75
C CYS A 174 -1.84 -0.37 -22.11
N GLY A 175 -2.79 0.08 -22.94
CA GLY A 175 -3.96 0.84 -22.52
C GLY A 175 -5.20 -0.03 -22.37
N TYR A 176 -6.03 0.24 -21.36
CA TYR A 176 -7.29 -0.48 -21.14
C TYR A 176 -8.44 0.47 -20.82
N CYS A 177 -9.61 0.17 -21.36
CA CYS A 177 -10.84 0.93 -21.10
C CYS A 177 -11.47 0.62 -19.73
N SER A 178 -11.05 -0.46 -19.08
CA SER A 178 -11.56 -0.88 -17.77
C SER A 178 -10.57 -1.81 -17.05
N TYR A 179 -10.71 -1.91 -15.73
CA TYR A 179 -9.95 -2.87 -14.94
C TYR A 179 -10.23 -4.33 -15.35
N GLY A 180 -11.47 -4.65 -15.73
CA GLY A 180 -11.81 -5.98 -16.22
C GLY A 180 -11.03 -6.36 -17.49
N CYS A 181 -10.83 -5.39 -18.39
CA CYS A 181 -10.00 -5.56 -19.57
C CYS A 181 -8.51 -5.77 -19.22
N TYR A 182 -7.98 -4.91 -18.34
CA TYR A 182 -6.60 -5.05 -17.83
C TYR A 182 -6.37 -6.42 -17.18
N PHE A 183 -7.24 -6.84 -16.26
CA PHE A 183 -7.05 -8.07 -15.48
C PHE A 183 -7.19 -9.31 -16.35
N SER A 184 -8.16 -9.31 -17.28
CA SER A 184 -8.37 -10.42 -18.23
C SER A 184 -7.16 -10.58 -19.16
N HIS A 185 -6.66 -9.48 -19.72
CA HIS A 185 -5.49 -9.50 -20.58
C HIS A 185 -4.24 -9.97 -19.82
N ARG A 186 -3.98 -9.40 -18.63
CA ARG A 186 -2.84 -9.77 -17.79
C ARG A 186 -2.86 -11.25 -17.42
N HIS A 187 -3.99 -11.75 -16.94
CA HIS A 187 -4.10 -13.13 -16.46
C HIS A 187 -4.03 -14.13 -17.60
N ARG A 188 -4.68 -13.86 -18.74
CA ARG A 188 -4.65 -14.73 -19.92
C ARG A 188 -3.22 -14.90 -20.47
N ASN A 189 -2.42 -13.84 -20.41
CA ASN A 189 -1.09 -13.81 -20.99
C ASN A 189 0.04 -13.99 -19.96
N ASN A 190 -0.28 -14.27 -18.69
CA ASN A 190 0.68 -14.40 -17.60
C ASN A 190 1.69 -13.23 -17.52
N LEU A 191 1.20 -12.00 -17.66
CA LEU A 191 2.06 -10.81 -17.68
C LEU A 191 2.34 -10.28 -16.27
N GLU A 192 3.59 -9.90 -16.02
CA GLU A 192 4.04 -9.22 -14.81
C GLU A 192 4.28 -7.74 -15.10
N GLU A 193 3.78 -6.85 -14.24
CA GLU A 193 4.02 -5.41 -14.40
C GLU A 193 5.45 -5.05 -14.01
N ILE A 194 6.09 -4.15 -14.77
CA ILE A 194 7.35 -3.53 -14.34
C ILE A 194 7.02 -2.66 -13.13
N ALA A 195 7.53 -3.08 -11.97
CA ALA A 195 7.76 -2.17 -10.86
C ALA A 195 8.93 -1.25 -11.29
N GLY A 196 8.63 -0.12 -11.93
CA GLY A 196 9.63 0.79 -12.53
C GLY A 196 10.73 1.22 -11.57
N GLU A 197 11.79 1.87 -12.07
CA GLU A 197 13.00 2.24 -11.30
C GLU A 197 12.76 3.12 -10.04
N GLN A 198 11.54 3.61 -9.80
CA GLN A 198 11.13 4.26 -8.54
C GLN A 198 10.39 3.35 -7.55
N SER A 199 10.23 2.06 -7.87
CA SER A 199 9.25 1.20 -7.20
C SER A 199 9.86 0.30 -6.14
N VAL A 200 11.06 -0.26 -6.34
CA VAL A 200 11.81 -0.96 -5.28
C VAL A 200 13.29 -0.99 -5.66
N TYR A 201 14.13 -0.31 -4.88
CA TYR A 201 15.57 -0.55 -4.91
C TYR A 201 15.87 -1.86 -4.16
N LEU A 202 16.36 -2.88 -4.87
CA LEU A 202 16.99 -4.05 -4.29
C LEU A 202 18.50 -3.94 -4.56
N PRO A 203 19.36 -3.70 -3.54
CA PRO A 203 20.80 -3.61 -3.76
C PRO A 203 21.38 -4.97 -4.20
N PRO A 204 22.42 -4.99 -5.06
CA PRO A 204 23.15 -6.21 -5.36
C PRO A 204 23.99 -6.67 -4.18
N ALA A 205 24.29 -7.97 -4.15
CA ALA A 205 25.07 -8.67 -3.13
C ALA A 205 26.49 -8.11 -2.94
#